data_AF-A0A7S2FWF0-F1
#
_entry.id   AF-A0A7S2FWF0-F1
#
_cell.length_a   1.000
_cell.length_b   1.000
_cell.length_c   1.000
_cell.angle_alpha   90.00
_cell.angle_beta   90.00
_cell.angle_gamma   90.00
#
_symmetry.space_group_name_H-M   'P 1'
#
loop_
_entity.id
_entity.type
_entity.pdbx_description
1 polymer ?
#
loop_
_entity_poly.entity_id
_entity_poly.type
_entity_poly.pdbx_seq_one_letter_code
_entity_poly.pdbx_strand_id
1 'polypeptide(L)'
;AADLAAVLKGASAVLSCVGIAPGGANQRDGNGLVNVKIADAAMAAGIDKFVYLSVASELANGPAKFLLGDYLKGKGEAEAAVVKDFPASSLVLKPGIIAGAPPGELRPPGPPGMTPVPVEAVAKAAVAGALGKVAGTVDGNAN
;
A
#
# COMPACT_ATOMS: atom_id res chain seq x y z
N ALA A 1 -15.49 17.45 1.90
CA ALA A 1 -14.44 16.46 1.53
C ALA A 1 -14.60 16.14 0.05
N ALA A 2 -13.53 15.74 -0.65
CA ALA A 2 -13.65 15.30 -2.05
C ALA A 2 -14.54 14.06 -2.13
N ASP A 3 -15.51 14.05 -3.04
CA ASP A 3 -16.36 12.90 -3.32
C ASP A 3 -15.60 11.90 -4.20
N LEU A 4 -15.34 10.71 -3.66
CA LEU A 4 -14.66 9.62 -4.37
C LEU A 4 -15.64 8.68 -5.09
N ALA A 5 -16.96 8.81 -4.88
CA ALA A 5 -17.94 7.87 -5.43
C ALA A 5 -17.94 7.86 -6.96
N ALA A 6 -17.75 9.03 -7.58
CA ALA A 6 -17.74 9.16 -9.04
C ALA A 6 -16.63 8.34 -9.72
N VAL A 7 -15.43 8.28 -9.12
CA VAL A 7 -14.29 7.54 -9.69
C VAL A 7 -14.36 6.03 -9.45
N LEU A 8 -15.21 5.60 -8.50
CA LEU A 8 -15.41 4.20 -8.15
C LEU A 8 -16.58 3.54 -8.90
N LYS A 9 -17.40 4.33 -9.61
CA LYS A 9 -18.59 3.85 -10.31
C LYS A 9 -18.23 2.75 -11.32
N GLY A 10 -18.78 1.56 -11.11
CA GLY A 10 -18.59 0.40 -11.99
C GLY A 10 -17.29 -0.38 -11.78
N ALA A 11 -16.46 0.02 -10.81
CA ALA A 11 -15.25 -0.73 -10.48
C ALA A 11 -15.61 -2.06 -9.79
N SER A 12 -14.80 -3.10 -10.06
CA SER A 12 -14.94 -4.43 -9.43
C SER A 12 -13.93 -4.69 -8.31
N ALA A 13 -12.94 -3.81 -8.17
CA ALA A 13 -11.90 -3.84 -7.15
C ALA A 13 -11.25 -2.45 -7.05
N VAL A 14 -10.66 -2.16 -5.89
CA VAL A 14 -9.81 -0.98 -5.68
C VAL A 14 -8.39 -1.42 -5.41
N LEU A 15 -7.42 -0.75 -6.01
CA LEU A 15 -6.00 -0.93 -5.75
C LEU A 15 -5.41 0.44 -5.42
N SER A 16 -5.04 0.66 -4.16
CA SER A 16 -4.46 1.92 -3.71
C SER A 16 -2.94 1.85 -3.68
N CYS A 17 -2.32 2.58 -4.61
CA CYS A 17 -0.89 2.93 -4.60
C CYS A 17 -0.63 4.31 -4.00
N VAL A 18 -1.62 4.92 -3.33
CA VAL A 18 -1.51 6.29 -2.84
C VAL A 18 -0.58 6.37 -1.64
N GLY A 19 0.40 7.25 -1.71
CA GLY A 19 1.32 7.53 -0.62
C GLY A 19 2.20 8.74 -0.89
N ILE A 20 2.79 9.25 0.19
CA ILE A 20 3.80 10.31 0.15
C ILE A 20 5.13 9.68 0.53
N ALA A 21 6.16 9.87 -0.30
CA ALA A 21 7.49 9.38 -0.03
C ALA A 21 8.04 9.95 1.29
N PRO A 22 8.92 9.19 1.99
CA PRO A 22 9.71 9.71 3.10
C PRO A 22 10.32 11.09 2.84
N GLY A 23 10.26 11.96 3.84
CA GLY A 23 10.81 13.32 3.77
C GLY A 23 9.85 14.39 3.21
N GLY A 24 8.68 13.99 2.72
CA GLY A 24 7.61 14.93 2.33
C GLY A 24 6.87 15.55 3.51
N ALA A 25 6.06 16.59 3.26
CA ALA A 25 5.10 17.10 4.23
C ALA A 25 3.86 16.18 4.34
N ASN A 26 3.15 16.24 5.48
CA ASN A 26 1.87 15.53 5.69
C ASN A 26 1.94 13.99 5.51
N GLN A 27 3.09 13.36 5.81
CA GLN A 27 3.31 11.94 5.57
C GLN A 27 2.29 11.03 6.27
N ARG A 28 1.92 11.33 7.52
CA ARG A 28 0.93 10.51 8.24
C ARG A 28 -0.42 10.52 7.55
N ASP A 29 -0.97 11.70 7.26
CA ASP A 29 -2.28 11.84 6.62
C ASP A 29 -2.27 11.33 5.17
N GLY A 30 -1.21 11.64 4.42
CA GLY A 30 -1.06 11.23 3.03
C GLY A 30 -0.88 9.72 2.83
N ASN A 31 -0.32 9.02 3.82
CA ASN A 31 -0.18 7.57 3.78
C ASN A 31 -1.29 6.84 4.56
N GLY A 32 -1.94 7.50 5.53
CA GLY A 32 -3.00 6.94 6.38
C GLY A 32 -4.38 7.44 6.00
N LEU A 33 -4.74 8.64 6.48
CA LEU A 33 -6.09 9.23 6.36
C LEU A 33 -6.65 9.19 4.93
N VAL A 34 -5.82 9.43 3.91
CA VAL A 34 -6.25 9.35 2.50
C VAL A 34 -6.68 7.94 2.12
N ASN A 35 -5.91 6.93 2.52
CA ASN A 35 -6.21 5.52 2.23
C ASN A 35 -7.43 5.01 3.01
N VAL A 36 -7.65 5.49 4.24
CA VAL A 36 -8.89 5.22 5.00
C VAL A 36 -10.11 5.72 4.23
N LYS A 37 -10.07 6.96 3.73
CA LYS A 37 -11.17 7.53 2.94
C LYS A 37 -11.43 6.77 1.64
N ILE A 38 -10.39 6.23 1.01
CA ILE A 38 -10.52 5.39 -0.19
C ILE A 38 -11.19 4.07 0.17
N ALA A 39 -10.83 3.44 1.29
CA ALA A 39 -11.47 2.22 1.80
C ALA A 39 -12.96 2.45 2.13
N ASP A 40 -13.28 3.52 2.85
CA ASP A 40 -14.65 3.91 3.17
C ASP A 40 -15.49 4.11 1.89
N ALA A 41 -14.93 4.81 0.90
CA ALA A 41 -15.60 5.07 -0.37
C ALA A 41 -15.81 3.78 -1.19
N ALA A 42 -14.86 2.86 -1.16
CA ALA A 42 -14.99 1.56 -1.81
C ALA A 42 -16.12 0.73 -1.19
N MET A 43 -16.20 0.68 0.15
CA MET A 43 -17.32 0.04 0.84
C MET A 43 -18.66 0.68 0.49
N ALA A 44 -18.74 2.02 0.52
CA ALA A 44 -19.96 2.74 0.18
C ALA A 44 -20.41 2.51 -1.27
N ALA A 45 -19.47 2.24 -2.17
CA ALA A 45 -19.73 1.89 -3.57
C ALA A 45 -20.09 0.40 -3.78
N GLY A 46 -20.10 -0.42 -2.73
CA GLY A 46 -20.38 -1.86 -2.82
C GLY A 46 -19.26 -2.67 -3.47
N ILE A 47 -18.04 -2.13 -3.51
CA ILE A 47 -16.86 -2.85 -3.99
C ILE A 47 -16.37 -3.73 -2.86
N ASP A 48 -16.14 -5.01 -3.14
CA ASP A 48 -15.81 -6.01 -2.11
C ASP A 48 -14.32 -6.39 -2.07
N LYS A 49 -13.51 -5.93 -3.04
CA LYS A 49 -12.08 -6.25 -3.16
C LYS A 49 -11.21 -5.02 -3.03
N PHE A 50 -10.21 -5.10 -2.17
CA PHE A 50 -9.31 -3.98 -1.91
C PHE A 50 -7.85 -4.43 -1.84
N VAL A 51 -6.97 -3.82 -2.62
CA VAL A 51 -5.53 -4.03 -2.55
C VAL A 51 -4.88 -2.77 -2.02
N TYR A 52 -4.07 -2.92 -0.97
CA TYR A 52 -3.33 -1.81 -0.39
C TYR A 52 -1.83 -2.04 -0.47
N LEU A 53 -1.10 -1.08 -1.05
CA LEU A 53 0.37 -1.08 -1.03
C LEU A 53 0.89 -0.40 0.23
N SER A 54 1.34 -1.21 1.18
CA SER A 54 2.03 -0.77 2.37
C SER A 54 3.56 -0.91 2.24
N VAL A 55 4.26 -1.29 3.30
CA VAL A 55 5.72 -1.36 3.42
C VAL A 55 6.11 -2.57 4.26
N ALA A 56 7.20 -3.25 3.86
CA ALA A 56 7.70 -4.44 4.55
C ALA A 56 7.86 -4.24 6.06
N SER A 57 7.50 -5.27 6.85
CA SER A 57 7.63 -5.22 8.30
C SER A 57 9.09 -5.08 8.76
N GLU A 58 10.05 -5.59 8.00
CA GLU A 58 11.49 -5.40 8.26
C GLU A 58 11.88 -3.91 8.22
N LEU A 59 11.33 -3.13 7.28
CA LEU A 59 11.53 -1.68 7.21
C LEU A 59 10.77 -0.96 8.33
N ALA A 60 9.55 -1.42 8.64
CA ALA A 60 8.70 -0.79 9.64
C ALA A 60 9.19 -0.98 11.09
N ASN A 61 9.84 -2.11 11.36
CA ASN A 61 10.34 -2.48 12.70
C ASN A 61 11.85 -2.27 12.86
N GLY A 62 12.57 -2.01 11.76
CA GLY A 62 14.00 -1.74 11.78
C GLY A 62 14.37 -0.32 12.23
N PRO A 63 15.68 0.02 12.19
CA PRO A 63 16.19 1.34 12.55
C PRO A 63 15.56 2.49 11.75
N ALA A 64 15.09 2.19 10.54
CA ALA A 64 14.38 3.14 9.68
C ALA A 64 13.13 3.74 10.36
N LYS A 65 12.53 3.06 11.35
CA LYS A 65 11.37 3.55 12.09
C LYS A 65 11.58 4.91 12.75
N PHE A 66 12.79 5.18 13.21
CA PHE A 66 13.12 6.45 13.86
C PHE A 66 13.17 7.62 12.88
N LEU A 67 13.43 7.36 11.61
CA LEU A 67 13.49 8.38 10.56
C LEU A 67 12.16 8.48 9.79
N LEU A 68 11.38 7.40 9.75
CA LEU A 68 10.18 7.25 8.92
C LEU A 68 8.88 7.22 9.74
N GLY A 69 8.91 7.68 10.99
CA GLY A 69 7.84 7.47 11.97
C GLY A 69 6.43 7.80 11.46
N ASP A 70 6.22 9.00 10.91
CA ASP A 70 4.91 9.43 10.40
C ASP A 70 4.48 8.68 9.14
N TYR A 71 5.41 8.41 8.22
CA TYR A 71 5.16 7.58 7.04
C TYR A 71 4.68 6.18 7.44
N LEU A 72 5.42 5.52 8.34
CA LEU A 72 5.10 4.16 8.80
C LEU A 72 3.82 4.13 9.62
N LYS A 73 3.59 5.15 10.46
CA LYS A 73 2.36 5.27 11.25
C LYS A 73 1.14 5.43 10.34
N GLY A 74 1.21 6.31 9.34
CA GLY A 74 0.14 6.46 8.36
C GLY A 74 -0.10 5.15 7.58
N LYS A 75 0.97 4.49 7.11
CA LYS A 75 0.88 3.19 6.44
C LYS A 75 0.13 2.16 7.30
N GLY A 76 0.50 2.03 8.59
CA GLY A 76 -0.14 1.10 9.53
C GLY A 76 -1.59 1.45 9.88
N GLU A 77 -1.94 2.73 10.00
CA GLU A 77 -3.33 3.17 10.19
C GLU A 77 -4.23 2.76 9.01
N ALA A 78 -3.71 2.89 7.78
CA ALA A 78 -4.40 2.42 6.59
C ALA A 78 -4.48 0.89 6.49
N GLU A 79 -3.43 0.15 6.86
CA GLU A 79 -3.48 -1.33 6.95
C GLU A 79 -4.64 -1.77 7.86
N ALA A 80 -4.74 -1.19 9.05
CA ALA A 80 -5.77 -1.54 10.03
C ALA A 80 -7.18 -1.24 9.52
N ALA A 81 -7.38 -0.09 8.85
CA ALA A 81 -8.67 0.27 8.28
C ALA A 81 -9.08 -0.69 7.14
N VAL A 82 -8.18 -0.95 6.20
CA VAL A 82 -8.44 -1.87 5.07
C VAL A 82 -8.78 -3.27 5.57
N VAL A 83 -8.03 -3.81 6.54
CA VAL A 83 -8.31 -5.14 7.09
C VAL A 83 -9.64 -5.16 7.86
N LYS A 84 -9.98 -4.09 8.59
CA LYS A 84 -11.27 -3.97 9.29
C LYS A 84 -12.44 -3.98 8.31
N ASP A 85 -12.31 -3.27 7.20
CA ASP A 85 -13.37 -3.05 6.23
C ASP A 85 -13.52 -4.22 5.23
N PHE A 86 -12.42 -4.92 4.96
CA PHE A 86 -12.34 -6.01 3.97
C PHE A 86 -11.64 -7.26 4.56
N PRO A 87 -12.16 -7.87 5.63
CA PRO A 87 -11.44 -8.89 6.42
C PRO A 87 -11.10 -10.18 5.65
N ALA A 88 -11.88 -10.53 4.62
CA ALA A 88 -11.69 -11.75 3.83
C ALA A 88 -11.28 -11.49 2.37
N SER A 89 -11.27 -10.24 1.95
CA SER A 89 -11.22 -9.85 0.53
C SER A 89 -10.25 -8.71 0.24
N SER A 90 -9.49 -8.27 1.25
CA SER A 90 -8.35 -7.39 1.04
C SER A 90 -7.05 -8.16 0.83
N LEU A 91 -6.14 -7.53 0.09
CA LEU A 91 -4.73 -7.90 0.03
C LEU A 91 -3.87 -6.71 0.48
N VAL A 92 -3.17 -6.86 1.60
CA VAL A 92 -2.14 -5.93 2.05
C VAL A 92 -0.79 -6.41 1.54
N LEU A 93 -0.26 -5.71 0.53
CA LEU A 93 1.09 -5.96 0.02
C LEU A 93 2.08 -5.09 0.79
N LYS A 94 3.08 -5.72 1.41
CA LYS A 94 4.12 -5.07 2.20
C LYS A 94 5.48 -5.29 1.55
N PRO A 95 5.74 -4.71 0.35
CA PRO A 95 6.97 -4.96 -0.37
C PRO A 95 8.19 -4.41 0.38
N GLY A 96 9.34 -5.05 0.16
CA GLY A 96 10.64 -4.43 0.40
C GLY A 96 10.89 -3.26 -0.56
N ILE A 97 12.14 -2.85 -0.69
CA ILE A 97 12.49 -1.75 -1.59
C ILE A 97 12.22 -2.16 -3.04
N ILE A 98 11.43 -1.37 -3.77
CA ILE A 98 10.99 -1.71 -5.13
C ILE A 98 12.01 -1.23 -6.17
N ALA A 99 12.60 -2.17 -6.92
CA ALA A 99 13.45 -1.91 -8.08
C ALA A 99 12.65 -1.65 -9.37
N GLY A 100 13.30 -1.14 -10.41
CA GLY A 100 12.67 -0.85 -11.71
C GLY A 100 12.09 0.56 -11.79
N ALA A 101 12.87 1.58 -11.41
CA ALA A 101 12.49 2.98 -11.59
C ALA A 101 12.49 3.34 -13.09
N PRO A 102 11.53 4.16 -13.57
CA PRO A 102 11.56 4.67 -14.94
C PRO A 102 12.84 5.49 -15.19
N PRO A 103 13.27 5.63 -16.47
CA PRO A 103 14.45 6.43 -16.79
C PRO A 103 14.38 7.84 -16.20
N GLY A 104 15.40 8.21 -15.42
CA GLY A 104 15.50 9.53 -14.78
C GLY A 104 14.94 9.62 -13.35
N GLU A 105 14.30 8.58 -12.83
CA GLU A 105 13.86 8.53 -11.44
C GLU A 105 14.93 7.89 -10.53
N LEU A 106 15.42 8.65 -9.55
CA LEU A 106 16.32 8.14 -8.52
C LEU A 106 15.53 7.68 -7.30
N ARG A 107 15.63 6.40 -6.96
CA ARG A 107 15.09 5.85 -5.71
C ARG A 107 16.20 5.72 -4.67
N PRO A 108 15.93 5.99 -3.39
CA PRO A 108 16.91 5.78 -2.33
C PRO A 108 17.32 4.30 -2.27
N PRO A 109 18.60 4.01 -2.00
CA PRO A 109 19.06 2.64 -1.83
C PRO A 109 18.39 2.00 -0.61
N GLY A 110 18.15 0.70 -0.69
CA GLY A 110 17.61 -0.06 0.45
C GLY A 110 18.62 -0.22 1.58
N PRO A 111 18.16 -0.67 2.77
CA PRO A 111 19.05 -1.07 3.84
C PRO A 111 20.04 -2.15 3.39
N PRO A 112 21.27 -2.18 3.95
CA PRO A 112 22.21 -3.25 3.67
C PRO A 112 21.60 -4.64 3.93
N GLY A 113 21.79 -5.57 3.00
CA GLY A 113 21.26 -6.94 3.10
C GLY A 113 19.83 -7.14 2.62
N MET A 114 19.10 -6.06 2.30
CA MET A 114 17.75 -6.17 1.73
C MET A 114 17.82 -6.30 0.21
N THR A 115 17.41 -7.45 -0.31
CA THR A 115 17.26 -7.65 -1.76
C THR A 115 16.06 -6.84 -2.27
N PRO A 116 16.20 -6.01 -3.32
CA PRO A 116 15.08 -5.28 -3.90
C PRO A 116 14.04 -6.19 -4.56
N VAL A 117 12.76 -5.81 -4.50
CA VAL A 117 11.65 -6.48 -5.20
C VAL A 117 11.46 -5.86 -6.59
N PRO A 118 11.40 -6.64 -7.68
CA PRO A 118 11.06 -6.11 -9.00
C PRO A 118 9.65 -5.49 -9.02
N VAL A 119 9.48 -4.31 -9.63
CA VAL A 119 8.17 -3.64 -9.75
C VAL A 119 7.13 -4.52 -10.43
N GLU A 120 7.54 -5.34 -11.39
CA GLU A 120 6.67 -6.29 -12.11
C GLU A 120 6.13 -7.38 -11.19
N ALA A 121 6.92 -7.82 -10.20
CA ALA A 121 6.47 -8.80 -9.21
C ALA A 121 5.41 -8.19 -8.28
N VAL A 122 5.62 -6.95 -7.83
CA VAL A 122 4.63 -6.21 -7.02
C VAL A 122 3.35 -6.00 -7.82
N ALA A 123 3.45 -5.57 -9.09
CA ALA A 123 2.30 -5.38 -9.96
C ALA A 123 1.52 -6.68 -10.18
N LYS A 124 2.21 -7.80 -10.43
CA LYS A 124 1.59 -9.12 -10.60
C LYS A 124 0.83 -9.56 -9.34
N ALA A 125 1.43 -9.38 -8.16
CA ALA A 125 0.78 -9.69 -6.90
C ALA A 125 -0.46 -8.81 -6.67
N ALA A 126 -0.36 -7.53 -6.99
CA ALA A 126 -1.45 -6.58 -6.82
C ALA A 126 -2.63 -6.89 -7.75
N VAL A 127 -2.35 -7.27 -9.01
CA VAL A 127 -3.38 -7.77 -9.94
C VAL A 127 -4.02 -9.06 -9.42
N ALA A 128 -3.25 -9.99 -8.86
CA ALA A 128 -3.80 -11.21 -8.29
C ALA A 128 -4.77 -10.92 -7.13
N GLY A 129 -4.46 -9.94 -6.27
CA GLY A 129 -5.36 -9.43 -5.24
C GLY A 129 -6.63 -8.80 -5.80
N ALA A 130 -6.51 -7.92 -6.80
CA ALA A 130 -7.66 -7.27 -7.43
C ALA A 130 -8.59 -8.27 -8.13
N LEU A 131 -8.04 -9.37 -8.66
CA LEU A 131 -8.79 -10.48 -9.23
C LEU A 131 -9.40 -11.43 -8.17
N GLY A 132 -9.13 -11.21 -6.88
CA GLY A 132 -9.60 -12.07 -5.79
C GLY A 132 -8.90 -13.44 -5.72
N LYS A 133 -7.74 -13.59 -6.36
CA LYS A 133 -6.96 -14.85 -6.36
C LYS A 133 -6.07 -14.98 -5.12
N VAL A 134 -5.76 -13.87 -4.47
CA VAL A 134 -4.96 -13.79 -3.25
C VAL A 134 -5.60 -12.77 -2.31
N ALA A 135 -5.66 -13.08 -1.02
CA ALA A 135 -6.13 -12.19 0.04
C ALA A 135 -5.23 -12.37 1.28
N GLY A 136 -5.38 -11.49 2.27
CA GLY A 136 -4.55 -11.45 3.47
C GLY A 136 -3.33 -10.54 3.31
N THR A 137 -2.17 -10.96 3.82
CA THR A 137 -0.95 -10.15 3.83
C THR A 137 0.19 -10.89 3.13
N VAL A 138 0.92 -10.18 2.27
CA VAL A 138 2.17 -10.66 1.66
C VAL A 138 3.28 -9.68 2.04
N ASP A 139 4.29 -10.16 2.77
CA ASP A 139 5.30 -9.32 3.41
C ASP A 139 6.73 -9.61 2.94
N GLY A 140 7.46 -8.54 2.62
CA GLY A 140 8.84 -8.58 2.16
C GLY A 140 8.99 -9.08 0.73
N ASN A 141 10.06 -9.86 0.51
CA ASN A 141 10.33 -10.52 -0.76
C ASN A 141 9.59 -11.85 -0.75
N ALA A 142 8.34 -11.84 -1.20
CA ALA A 142 7.64 -13.07 -1.51
C ALA A 142 8.32 -13.73 -2.73
N ASN A 143 9.30 -14.59 -2.43
CA ASN A 143 9.72 -15.66 -3.33
C ASN A 143 8.78 -16.84 -3.16
#